data_AF-A0A955AKJ9-F1
#
_entry.id   AF-A0A955AKJ9-F1
#
_cell.length_a   1.000
_cell.length_b   1.000
_cell.length_c   1.000
_cell.angle_alpha   90.00
_cell.angle_beta   90.00
_cell.angle_gamma   90.00
#
_symmetry.space_group_name_H-M   'P 1'
#
loop_
_entity.id
_entity.type
_entity.pdbx_description
1 polymer ?
#
loop_
_entity_poly.entity_id
_entity_poly.type
_entity_poly.pdbx_seq_one_letter_code
_entity_poly.pdbx_strand_id
1 'polypeptide(L)'
;MHSYAYSTMCALWTGLALVSTTSGTEPISKAHAHNDYEHDHPLFDALSEGFCSVEADVYAIDGELRVAHNLSDTRPGLTLEKLYLDPLRELVAKNHGSIYGDGTQLTLLIDFKSSGDVTYELLSQVLNRYRELFEPRDAKTKAPVQAVISGNRPFARLQADQNRLCGLDGRISDLDSNLPASIMPLISDNWGLHFRWRGDGVMPADERSRLHEIVRKAHTAGRRVRFWATPENESVWKELLAAEVDHINTDQLTRLAAFLCEEGNAKGSERSGPKLLIVHADDAGMSHSVNLGTIEALSMGLVTSASIMVPCPWFSEFAKHCREHPDGCYGIHLTLNSEWEHYRWGPVADPAQVPSLVDADGYLWDNVGRVAQHVKASEAKIELTAQIERALKFGVPLSHLDTHMGAVLSRPDLFEVYVDLGVQYGLPVLFVDNQLLAAEYPAIASTGAALQAKLEQANLPVLNNIGQFYGGDSHEQRREEYINFLRTLQPGLNQLIIHCGFDNEELRGITSSSARRDGDRLIFTDPAIGKMMQELGIELTTWKRLRAVKEEQ
;
A
#
# COMPACT_ATOMS: atom_id res chain seq x y z
N MET A 1 -22.31 39.84 38.26
CA MET A 1 -21.28 39.71 37.21
C MET A 1 -21.12 38.21 36.94
N HIS A 2 -22.16 37.56 36.44
CA HIS A 2 -22.45 37.24 35.03
C HIS A 2 -21.66 36.02 34.51
N SER A 3 -22.37 34.89 34.60
CA SER A 3 -22.18 33.61 33.94
C SER A 3 -22.53 33.73 32.44
N TYR A 4 -21.81 33.03 31.58
CA TYR A 4 -22.19 32.68 30.20
C TYR A 4 -21.66 31.25 29.97
N ALA A 5 -22.47 30.19 29.92
CA ALA A 5 -23.50 29.82 28.93
C ALA A 5 -22.91 29.49 27.54
N TYR A 6 -22.90 28.20 27.24
CA TYR A 6 -22.70 27.61 25.91
C TYR A 6 -23.70 28.20 24.90
N SER A 7 -23.20 28.60 23.73
CA SER A 7 -24.02 28.72 22.51
C SER A 7 -23.17 28.40 21.28
N THR A 8 -23.55 27.31 20.62
CA THR A 8 -23.46 27.08 19.18
C THR A 8 -23.68 28.36 18.37
N MET A 9 -22.76 28.65 17.44
CA MET A 9 -23.07 29.40 16.23
C MET A 9 -22.18 28.92 15.08
N CYS A 10 -22.85 28.34 14.10
CA CYS A 10 -22.37 28.09 12.75
C CYS A 10 -21.62 29.30 12.18
N ALA A 11 -20.36 29.09 11.78
CA ALA A 11 -19.71 29.91 10.78
C ALA A 11 -19.71 29.10 9.47
N LEU A 12 -20.49 29.60 8.52
CA LEU A 12 -20.60 29.15 7.14
C LEU A 12 -19.22 29.01 6.50
N TRP A 13 -18.80 27.76 6.23
CA TRP A 13 -17.80 27.48 5.21
C TRP A 13 -18.53 27.31 3.88
N THR A 14 -18.50 28.34 3.05
CA THR A 14 -18.80 28.23 1.63
C THR A 14 -17.76 27.30 0.99
N GLY A 15 -18.25 26.25 0.34
CA GLY A 15 -17.46 25.16 -0.21
C GLY A 15 -16.38 25.60 -1.19
N LEU A 16 -15.14 25.25 -0.87
CA LEU A 16 -14.29 24.57 -1.82
C LEU A 16 -14.37 23.09 -1.44
N ALA A 17 -15.03 22.29 -2.28
CA ALA A 17 -14.80 20.86 -2.27
C ALA A 17 -13.31 20.66 -2.62
N LEU A 18 -12.50 20.37 -1.62
CA LEU A 18 -11.20 19.75 -1.82
C LEU A 18 -11.51 18.37 -2.41
N VAL A 19 -11.50 18.30 -3.74
CA VAL A 19 -11.34 17.03 -4.45
C VAL A 19 -10.07 16.41 -3.90
N SER A 20 -10.23 15.29 -3.21
CA SER A 20 -9.15 14.44 -2.74
C SER A 20 -8.21 14.19 -3.92
N THR A 21 -6.98 14.68 -3.78
CA THR A 21 -5.96 14.57 -4.80
C THR A 21 -5.42 13.14 -4.84
N THR A 22 -5.61 12.45 -5.95
CA THR A 22 -5.04 11.13 -6.28
C THR A 22 -3.52 11.19 -6.41
N SER A 23 -2.82 11.24 -5.29
CA SER A 23 -1.38 10.96 -5.19
C SER A 23 -1.19 9.99 -4.02
N GLY A 24 -1.25 8.69 -4.30
CA GLY A 24 -1.12 7.64 -3.30
C GLY A 24 -1.78 6.30 -3.65
N THR A 25 -2.65 6.23 -4.66
CA THR A 25 -3.30 4.96 -5.06
C THR A 25 -2.42 4.16 -6.00
N GLU A 26 -2.18 2.88 -5.67
CA GLU A 26 -1.44 1.95 -6.52
C GLU A 26 -2.24 1.59 -7.80
N PRO A 27 -1.63 1.62 -9.00
CA PRO A 27 -2.35 1.33 -10.24
C PRO A 27 -2.67 -0.17 -10.40
N ILE A 28 -3.96 -0.49 -10.59
CA ILE A 28 -4.48 -1.83 -10.85
C ILE A 28 -4.65 -2.01 -12.36
N SER A 29 -3.58 -2.45 -13.02
CA SER A 29 -3.51 -2.61 -14.49
C SER A 29 -4.61 -3.50 -15.10
N LYS A 30 -5.16 -4.45 -14.31
CA LYS A 30 -6.18 -5.38 -14.75
C LYS A 30 -7.63 -4.89 -14.57
N ALA A 31 -7.85 -3.79 -13.87
CA ALA A 31 -9.19 -3.30 -13.56
C ALA A 31 -9.73 -2.42 -14.70
N HIS A 32 -10.98 -2.66 -15.10
CA HIS A 32 -11.68 -1.86 -16.11
C HIS A 32 -13.05 -1.39 -15.60
N ALA A 33 -13.21 -0.08 -15.51
CA ALA A 33 -14.43 0.60 -15.09
C ALA A 33 -15.37 0.69 -16.28
N HIS A 34 -16.37 -0.18 -16.28
CA HIS A 34 -17.43 -0.20 -17.27
C HIS A 34 -18.46 0.87 -16.94
N ASN A 35 -19.05 1.49 -17.97
CA ASN A 35 -20.02 2.57 -17.80
C ASN A 35 -19.53 3.68 -16.84
N ASP A 36 -18.24 4.03 -16.88
CA ASP A 36 -17.60 4.90 -15.88
C ASP A 36 -18.31 6.26 -15.72
N TYR A 37 -18.93 6.73 -16.79
CA TYR A 37 -19.72 7.97 -16.83
C TYR A 37 -21.05 7.93 -16.05
N GLU A 38 -21.46 6.76 -15.53
CA GLU A 38 -22.64 6.61 -14.66
C GLU A 38 -22.31 6.77 -13.16
N HIS A 39 -21.03 6.82 -12.80
CA HIS A 39 -20.59 7.08 -11.42
C HIS A 39 -20.72 8.56 -11.04
N ASP A 40 -20.70 8.85 -9.74
CA ASP A 40 -20.91 10.20 -9.19
C ASP A 40 -19.82 11.17 -9.66
N HIS A 41 -18.58 10.69 -9.75
CA HIS A 41 -17.45 11.43 -10.30
C HIS A 41 -16.79 10.61 -11.42
N PRO A 42 -17.28 10.74 -12.67
CA PRO A 42 -16.67 10.08 -13.82
C PRO A 42 -15.17 10.34 -13.87
N LEU A 43 -14.41 9.34 -14.30
CA LEU A 43 -12.96 9.21 -14.23
C LEU A 43 -12.40 9.10 -12.81
N PHE A 44 -12.78 10.01 -11.91
CA PHE A 44 -12.12 10.14 -10.60
C PHE A 44 -12.40 8.98 -9.65
N ASP A 45 -13.63 8.46 -9.62
CA ASP A 45 -13.98 7.34 -8.75
C ASP A 45 -13.13 6.10 -9.12
N ALA A 46 -13.03 5.77 -10.41
CA ALA A 46 -12.18 4.70 -10.92
C ALA A 46 -10.68 4.94 -10.66
N LEU A 47 -10.17 6.14 -10.94
CA LEU A 47 -8.76 6.46 -10.68
C LEU A 47 -8.41 6.40 -9.19
N SER A 48 -9.34 6.80 -8.31
CA SER A 48 -9.14 6.76 -6.86
C SER A 48 -9.02 5.34 -6.30
N GLU A 49 -9.61 4.38 -7.01
CA GLU A 49 -9.51 2.93 -6.76
C GLU A 49 -8.37 2.26 -7.56
N GLY A 50 -7.58 3.03 -8.31
CA GLY A 50 -6.38 2.55 -9.01
C GLY A 50 -6.64 2.02 -10.43
N PHE A 51 -7.85 2.15 -10.97
CA PHE A 51 -8.21 1.55 -12.26
C PHE A 51 -7.42 2.12 -13.46
N CYS A 52 -6.72 1.26 -14.18
CA CYS A 52 -5.95 1.65 -15.36
C CYS A 52 -6.75 1.60 -16.68
N SER A 53 -8.06 1.34 -16.63
CA SER A 53 -8.92 1.41 -17.80
C SER A 53 -10.34 1.88 -17.46
N VAL A 54 -10.89 2.78 -18.27
CA VAL A 54 -12.23 3.35 -18.13
C VAL A 54 -12.97 3.35 -19.47
N GLU A 55 -14.30 3.34 -19.46
CA GLU A 55 -15.15 3.35 -20.67
C GLU A 55 -16.10 4.55 -20.71
N ALA A 56 -16.19 5.20 -21.88
CA ALA A 56 -17.11 6.30 -22.15
C ALA A 56 -17.98 6.02 -23.39
N ASP A 57 -19.30 5.97 -23.17
CA ASP A 57 -20.29 5.90 -24.26
C ASP A 57 -20.48 7.27 -24.90
N VAL A 58 -20.26 7.40 -26.21
CA VAL A 58 -20.32 8.70 -26.91
C VAL A 58 -21.31 8.74 -28.06
N TYR A 59 -21.98 9.88 -28.16
CA TYR A 59 -22.83 10.30 -29.28
C TYR A 59 -22.28 11.56 -29.95
N ALA A 60 -22.17 11.53 -31.28
CA ALA A 60 -21.88 12.71 -32.10
C ALA A 60 -23.16 13.55 -32.29
N ILE A 61 -23.24 14.70 -31.61
CA ILE A 61 -24.41 15.59 -31.63
C ILE A 61 -23.93 17.03 -31.75
N ASP A 62 -24.47 17.77 -32.74
CA ASP A 62 -24.19 19.20 -32.94
C ASP A 62 -22.70 19.58 -33.00
N GLY A 63 -21.83 18.67 -33.45
CA GLY A 63 -20.38 18.88 -33.51
C GLY A 63 -19.63 18.59 -32.20
N GLU A 64 -20.31 18.02 -31.20
CA GLU A 64 -19.73 17.61 -29.92
C GLU A 64 -19.77 16.08 -29.76
N LEU A 65 -18.87 15.54 -28.95
CA LEU A 65 -18.95 14.16 -28.46
C LEU A 65 -19.57 14.17 -27.07
N ARG A 66 -20.88 13.95 -26.99
CA ARG A 66 -21.62 13.91 -25.72
C ARG A 66 -21.58 12.52 -25.11
N VAL A 67 -21.33 12.46 -23.81
CA VAL A 67 -21.22 11.20 -23.06
C VAL A 67 -22.58 10.86 -22.44
N ALA A 68 -23.12 9.70 -22.77
CA ALA A 68 -24.36 9.17 -22.22
C ALA A 68 -24.58 7.72 -22.65
N HIS A 69 -25.31 6.94 -21.85
CA HIS A 69 -25.69 5.57 -22.21
C HIS A 69 -26.72 5.53 -23.35
N ASN A 70 -27.80 6.33 -23.21
CA ASN A 70 -28.82 6.47 -24.24
C ASN A 70 -28.80 7.87 -24.85
N LEU A 71 -29.24 7.95 -26.11
CA LEU A 71 -29.35 9.22 -26.84
C LEU A 71 -30.21 10.26 -26.11
N SER A 72 -31.29 9.81 -25.45
CA SER A 72 -32.19 10.66 -24.67
C SER A 72 -31.55 11.31 -23.44
N ASP A 73 -30.47 10.72 -22.95
CA ASP A 73 -29.80 11.14 -21.71
C ASP A 73 -28.69 12.16 -21.98
N THR A 74 -28.42 12.43 -23.27
CA THR A 74 -27.41 13.41 -23.69
C THR A 74 -27.78 14.82 -23.27
N ARG A 75 -26.82 15.54 -22.68
CA ARG A 75 -26.98 16.93 -22.21
C ARG A 75 -25.83 17.79 -22.72
N PRO A 76 -26.09 19.05 -23.10
CA PRO A 76 -25.03 20.02 -23.36
C PRO A 76 -24.07 20.12 -22.15
N GLY A 77 -22.77 20.17 -22.42
CA GLY A 77 -21.72 20.29 -21.39
C GLY A 77 -21.21 18.97 -20.79
N LEU A 78 -21.90 17.85 -20.96
CA LEU A 78 -21.40 16.51 -20.61
C LEU A 78 -20.68 15.88 -21.81
N THR A 79 -19.52 16.43 -22.16
CA THR A 79 -18.73 15.99 -23.31
C THR A 79 -17.55 15.11 -22.90
N LEU A 80 -17.01 14.35 -23.86
CA LEU A 80 -15.80 13.55 -23.67
C LEU A 80 -14.64 14.43 -23.17
N GLU A 81 -14.50 15.65 -23.70
CA GLU A 81 -13.51 16.59 -23.21
C GLU A 81 -13.71 16.94 -21.74
N LYS A 82 -14.94 17.27 -21.34
CA LYS A 82 -15.20 17.78 -19.99
C LYS A 82 -15.09 16.71 -18.91
N LEU A 83 -15.55 15.50 -19.21
CA LEU A 83 -15.55 14.41 -18.25
C LEU A 83 -14.21 13.66 -18.19
N TYR A 84 -13.47 13.58 -19.30
CA TYR A 84 -12.26 12.76 -19.38
C TYR A 84 -11.02 13.56 -19.78
N LEU A 85 -11.01 14.25 -20.93
CA LEU A 85 -9.76 14.77 -21.49
C LEU A 85 -9.19 16.00 -20.77
N ASP A 86 -10.06 16.93 -20.35
CA ASP A 86 -9.67 18.08 -19.54
C ASP A 86 -9.07 17.62 -18.20
N PRO A 87 -9.76 16.76 -17.40
CA PRO A 87 -9.18 16.17 -16.18
C PRO A 87 -7.88 15.39 -16.39
N LEU A 88 -7.80 14.55 -17.42
CA LEU A 88 -6.61 13.74 -17.70
C LEU A 88 -5.40 14.64 -18.01
N ARG A 89 -5.59 15.70 -18.79
CA ARG A 89 -4.52 16.68 -19.07
C ARG A 89 -4.02 17.37 -17.81
N GLU A 90 -4.93 17.73 -16.90
CA GLU A 90 -4.57 18.33 -15.62
C GLU A 90 -3.78 17.35 -14.74
N LEU A 91 -4.21 16.08 -14.66
CA LEU A 91 -3.51 15.02 -13.92
C LEU A 91 -2.11 14.77 -14.48
N VAL A 92 -1.97 14.62 -15.80
CA VAL A 92 -0.67 14.44 -16.46
C VAL A 92 0.27 15.61 -16.19
N ALA A 93 -0.23 16.85 -16.28
CA ALA A 93 0.56 18.03 -15.99
C ALA A 93 1.03 18.08 -14.53
N LYS A 94 0.16 17.67 -13.60
CA LYS A 94 0.45 17.63 -12.16
C LYS A 94 1.44 16.51 -11.79
N ASN A 95 1.31 15.33 -12.40
CA ASN A 95 2.04 14.11 -12.06
C ASN A 95 3.21 13.83 -13.03
N HIS A 96 3.91 14.91 -13.41
CA HIS A 96 5.15 14.88 -14.20
C HIS A 96 5.09 14.05 -15.50
N GLY A 97 3.98 14.10 -16.22
CA GLY A 97 3.82 13.42 -17.51
C GLY A 97 3.19 12.04 -17.45
N SER A 98 2.52 11.67 -16.35
CA SER A 98 1.78 10.40 -16.23
C SER A 98 0.52 10.57 -15.38
N ILE A 99 -0.40 9.60 -15.38
CA ILE A 99 -1.64 9.70 -14.58
C ILE A 99 -1.37 9.45 -13.09
N TYR A 100 -0.55 8.45 -12.76
CA TYR A 100 -0.27 8.04 -11.37
C TYR A 100 1.08 8.52 -10.81
N GLY A 101 1.92 9.14 -11.64
CA GLY A 101 3.28 9.59 -11.25
C GLY A 101 4.39 8.57 -11.49
N ASP A 102 4.05 7.35 -11.93
CA ASP A 102 4.97 6.22 -12.12
C ASP A 102 5.17 5.82 -13.60
N GLY A 103 4.52 6.53 -14.53
CA GLY A 103 4.54 6.20 -15.96
C GLY A 103 3.49 5.17 -16.41
N THR A 104 2.59 4.74 -15.52
CA THR A 104 1.48 3.84 -15.87
C THR A 104 0.53 4.49 -16.88
N GLN A 105 0.22 3.75 -17.95
CA GLN A 105 -0.66 4.20 -19.04
C GLN A 105 -2.12 3.84 -18.75
N LEU A 106 -3.02 4.83 -18.90
CA LEU A 106 -4.46 4.64 -18.80
C LEU A 106 -5.05 4.23 -20.17
N THR A 107 -5.95 3.25 -20.21
CA THR A 107 -6.75 2.95 -21.42
C THR A 107 -8.12 3.62 -21.34
N LEU A 108 -8.38 4.57 -22.23
CA LEU A 108 -9.69 5.19 -22.41
C LEU A 108 -10.43 4.49 -23.56
N LEU A 109 -11.41 3.66 -23.22
CA LEU A 109 -12.28 3.01 -24.19
C LEU A 109 -13.42 3.95 -24.56
N ILE A 110 -13.57 4.25 -25.84
CA ILE A 110 -14.57 5.21 -26.35
C ILE A 110 -15.57 4.43 -27.20
N ASP A 111 -16.74 4.14 -26.64
CA ASP A 111 -17.77 3.33 -27.30
C ASP A 111 -18.69 4.21 -28.15
N PHE A 112 -18.67 3.98 -29.46
CA PHE A 112 -19.46 4.77 -30.39
C PHE A 112 -20.90 4.27 -30.46
N LYS A 113 -21.83 5.08 -29.96
CA LYS A 113 -23.28 4.81 -30.06
C LYS A 113 -23.92 5.40 -31.32
N SER A 114 -23.27 6.35 -31.98
CA SER A 114 -23.69 6.94 -33.26
C SER A 114 -22.92 6.37 -34.47
N SER A 115 -23.16 6.92 -35.66
CA SER A 115 -22.47 6.51 -36.90
C SER A 115 -20.95 6.60 -36.76
N GLY A 116 -20.25 5.49 -37.06
CA GLY A 116 -18.82 5.36 -36.83
C GLY A 116 -17.97 6.42 -37.54
N ASP A 117 -18.22 6.65 -38.83
CA ASP A 117 -17.41 7.59 -39.61
C ASP A 117 -17.58 9.03 -39.14
N VAL A 118 -18.81 9.45 -38.85
CA VAL A 118 -19.11 10.81 -38.37
C VAL A 118 -18.49 11.02 -36.98
N THR A 119 -18.65 10.03 -36.10
CA THR A 119 -18.14 10.10 -34.73
C THR A 119 -16.61 10.10 -34.72
N TYR A 120 -15.96 9.33 -35.59
CA TYR A 120 -14.50 9.33 -35.73
C TYR A 120 -13.94 10.64 -36.26
N GLU A 121 -14.62 11.30 -37.19
CA GLU A 121 -14.18 12.61 -37.69
C GLU A 121 -14.12 13.64 -36.57
N LEU A 122 -15.15 13.68 -35.73
CA LEU A 122 -15.20 14.52 -34.54
C LEU A 122 -14.15 14.11 -33.52
N LEU A 123 -14.04 12.82 -33.21
CA LEU A 123 -13.05 12.30 -32.27
C LEU A 123 -11.62 12.64 -32.72
N SER A 124 -11.29 12.48 -33.99
CA SER A 124 -9.96 12.82 -34.51
C SER A 124 -9.65 14.30 -34.28
N GLN A 125 -10.60 15.21 -34.52
CA GLN A 125 -10.42 16.63 -34.21
C GLN A 125 -10.23 16.88 -32.71
N VAL A 126 -10.99 16.18 -31.87
CA VAL A 126 -10.88 16.27 -30.40
C VAL A 126 -9.51 15.78 -29.95
N LEU A 127 -9.12 14.54 -30.24
CA LEU A 127 -7.84 13.96 -29.82
C LEU A 127 -6.64 14.80 -30.32
N ASN A 128 -6.74 15.41 -31.49
CA ASN A 128 -5.70 16.31 -32.00
C ASN A 128 -5.48 17.56 -31.14
N ARG A 129 -6.52 18.06 -30.44
CA ARG A 129 -6.39 19.16 -29.47
C ARG A 129 -5.73 18.76 -28.15
N TYR A 130 -5.68 17.45 -27.87
CA TYR A 130 -5.10 16.85 -26.67
C TYR A 130 -3.96 15.88 -27.03
N ARG A 131 -3.24 16.16 -28.12
CA ARG A 131 -2.26 15.24 -28.71
C ARG A 131 -1.15 14.85 -27.72
N GLU A 132 -0.86 15.68 -26.73
CA GLU A 132 0.07 15.41 -25.63
C GLU A 132 -0.32 14.21 -24.75
N LEU A 133 -1.60 13.82 -24.74
CA LEU A 133 -2.09 12.67 -23.98
C LEU A 133 -1.90 11.34 -24.70
N PHE A 134 -1.81 11.35 -26.03
CA PHE A 134 -1.98 10.16 -26.86
C PHE A 134 -0.76 9.82 -27.69
N GLU A 135 -0.61 8.53 -28.00
CA GLU A 135 0.47 8.04 -28.88
C GLU A 135 0.11 8.26 -30.36
N PRO A 136 0.95 8.99 -31.11
CA PRO A 136 0.95 8.89 -32.56
C PRO A 136 1.24 7.46 -33.01
N ARG A 137 0.71 7.10 -34.18
CA ARG A 137 1.09 5.89 -34.90
C ARG A 137 2.63 5.80 -35.01
N ASP A 138 3.21 4.71 -34.49
CA ASP A 138 4.65 4.39 -34.46
C ASP A 138 5.51 5.17 -33.45
N ALA A 139 4.90 5.75 -32.41
CA ALA A 139 5.64 6.35 -31.30
C ALA A 139 6.54 5.32 -30.59
N LYS A 140 7.78 5.73 -30.27
CA LYS A 140 8.75 4.89 -29.53
C LYS A 140 8.59 4.97 -28.01
N THR A 141 7.80 5.91 -27.53
CA THR A 141 7.58 6.20 -26.11
C THR A 141 6.11 6.08 -25.81
N LYS A 142 5.77 5.48 -24.66
CA LYS A 142 4.38 5.35 -24.25
C LYS A 142 3.80 6.71 -23.86
N ALA A 143 2.62 7.06 -24.37
CA ALA A 143 1.89 8.25 -23.93
C ALA A 143 1.07 7.93 -22.67
N PRO A 144 0.64 8.95 -21.91
CA PRO A 144 -0.12 8.73 -20.68
C PRO A 144 -1.46 8.01 -20.90
N VAL A 145 -2.08 8.18 -22.07
CA VAL A 145 -3.39 7.62 -22.40
C VAL A 145 -3.35 6.87 -23.73
N GLN A 146 -3.89 5.64 -23.75
CA GLN A 146 -4.22 4.92 -24.97
C GLN A 146 -5.73 5.00 -25.22
N ALA A 147 -6.14 5.73 -26.27
CA ALA A 147 -7.52 5.74 -26.73
C ALA A 147 -7.82 4.52 -27.59
N VAL A 148 -8.92 3.81 -27.30
CA VAL A 148 -9.38 2.64 -28.07
C VAL A 148 -10.84 2.83 -28.43
N ILE A 149 -11.19 2.70 -29.71
CA ILE A 149 -12.58 2.86 -30.18
C ILE A 149 -13.32 1.52 -30.10
N SER A 150 -14.48 1.52 -29.43
CA SER A 150 -15.45 0.42 -29.41
C SER A 150 -16.80 0.82 -30.03
N GLY A 151 -17.83 0.00 -29.87
CA GLY A 151 -19.15 0.21 -30.47
C GLY A 151 -19.14 0.17 -32.00
N ASN A 152 -19.75 1.18 -32.63
CA ASN A 152 -19.87 1.37 -34.08
C ASN A 152 -18.53 1.79 -34.72
N ARG A 153 -17.55 0.90 -34.69
CA ARG A 153 -16.15 1.13 -35.12
C ARG A 153 -16.00 1.32 -36.64
N PRO A 154 -15.41 2.43 -37.12
CA PRO A 154 -15.16 2.64 -38.55
C PRO A 154 -13.81 2.02 -38.99
N PHE A 155 -13.78 0.68 -39.05
CA PHE A 155 -12.56 -0.11 -39.34
C PHE A 155 -11.75 0.41 -40.53
N ALA A 156 -12.39 0.57 -41.69
CA ALA A 156 -11.70 0.97 -42.92
C ALA A 156 -11.10 2.37 -42.83
N ARG A 157 -11.83 3.32 -42.20
CA ARG A 157 -11.39 4.71 -42.04
C ARG A 157 -10.19 4.80 -41.11
N LEU A 158 -10.24 4.14 -39.96
CA LEU A 158 -9.15 4.17 -38.98
C LEU A 158 -7.90 3.45 -39.50
N GLN A 159 -8.06 2.34 -40.24
CA GLN A 159 -6.93 1.66 -40.87
C GLN A 159 -6.23 2.53 -41.93
N ALA A 160 -7.00 3.33 -42.69
CA ALA A 160 -6.46 4.23 -43.70
C ALA A 160 -5.77 5.47 -43.09
N ASP A 161 -6.18 5.91 -41.91
CA ASP A 161 -5.64 7.09 -41.23
C ASP A 161 -4.22 6.84 -40.69
N GLN A 162 -3.25 7.56 -41.26
CA GLN A 162 -1.85 7.49 -40.84
C GLN A 162 -1.56 8.38 -39.62
N ASN A 163 -2.42 9.35 -39.33
CA ASN A 163 -2.23 10.34 -38.25
C ASN A 163 -3.10 10.07 -37.03
N ARG A 164 -3.74 8.90 -36.97
CA ARG A 164 -4.60 8.48 -35.85
C ARG A 164 -3.86 8.50 -34.51
N LEU A 165 -4.61 8.83 -33.46
CA LEU A 165 -4.18 8.86 -32.06
C LEU A 165 -4.90 7.80 -31.21
N CYS A 166 -5.54 6.83 -31.87
CA CYS A 166 -6.31 5.77 -31.23
C CYS A 166 -6.16 4.43 -31.97
N GLY A 167 -6.52 3.36 -31.27
CA GLY A 167 -6.64 2.00 -31.80
C GLY A 167 -8.09 1.53 -31.87
N LEU A 168 -8.28 0.30 -32.33
CA LEU A 168 -9.57 -0.40 -32.43
C LEU A 168 -9.68 -1.48 -31.37
N ASP A 169 -10.86 -1.56 -30.77
CA ASP A 169 -11.31 -2.74 -30.04
C ASP A 169 -11.87 -3.75 -31.05
N GLY A 170 -11.24 -4.92 -31.23
CA GLY A 170 -11.72 -6.00 -32.09
C GLY A 170 -12.78 -6.88 -31.42
N ARG A 171 -13.36 -7.82 -32.16
CA ARG A 171 -14.20 -8.91 -31.63
C ARG A 171 -13.47 -10.24 -31.69
N ILE A 172 -14.01 -11.28 -31.06
CA ILE A 172 -13.42 -12.62 -31.10
C ILE A 172 -13.37 -13.17 -32.54
N SER A 173 -14.27 -12.73 -33.43
CA SER A 173 -14.19 -13.01 -34.87
C SER A 173 -12.93 -12.45 -35.54
N ASP A 174 -12.27 -11.47 -34.94
CA ASP A 174 -11.09 -10.79 -35.48
C ASP A 174 -9.77 -11.38 -34.94
N LEU A 175 -9.82 -12.47 -34.15
CA LEU A 175 -8.62 -13.11 -33.59
C LEU A 175 -7.61 -13.48 -34.67
N ASP A 176 -8.09 -14.02 -35.80
CA ASP A 176 -7.25 -14.45 -36.92
C ASP A 176 -6.98 -13.31 -37.94
N SER A 177 -7.34 -12.06 -37.61
CA SER A 177 -7.05 -10.89 -38.44
C SER A 177 -5.54 -10.61 -38.52
N ASN A 178 -5.08 -10.15 -39.69
CA ASN A 178 -3.69 -9.74 -39.91
C ASN A 178 -3.38 -8.30 -39.47
N LEU A 179 -4.33 -7.59 -38.84
CA LEU A 179 -4.09 -6.23 -38.35
C LEU A 179 -3.08 -6.24 -37.19
N PRO A 180 -2.06 -5.36 -37.19
CA PRO A 180 -1.12 -5.28 -36.08
C PRO A 180 -1.81 -4.76 -34.80
N ALA A 181 -1.27 -5.13 -33.63
CA ALA A 181 -1.73 -4.63 -32.34
C ALA A 181 -1.67 -3.08 -32.23
N SER A 182 -0.78 -2.42 -32.97
CA SER A 182 -0.75 -0.96 -33.05
C SER A 182 -2.00 -0.34 -33.68
N ILE A 183 -2.78 -1.11 -34.44
CA ILE A 183 -4.09 -0.72 -34.98
C ILE A 183 -5.21 -1.31 -34.12
N MET A 184 -5.10 -2.58 -33.71
CA MET A 184 -6.13 -3.27 -32.94
C MET A 184 -5.52 -3.81 -31.63
N PRO A 185 -5.30 -2.95 -30.62
CA PRO A 185 -4.60 -3.33 -29.39
C PRO A 185 -5.43 -4.18 -28.43
N LEU A 186 -6.75 -4.23 -28.62
CA LEU A 186 -7.69 -4.90 -27.73
C LEU A 186 -8.63 -5.80 -28.54
N ILE A 187 -8.98 -6.96 -27.99
CA ILE A 187 -10.08 -7.82 -28.43
C ILE A 187 -11.08 -7.87 -27.28
N SER A 188 -12.30 -7.37 -27.51
CA SER A 188 -13.39 -7.46 -26.52
C SER A 188 -14.62 -8.12 -27.11
N ASP A 189 -15.36 -8.87 -26.30
CA ASP A 189 -16.66 -9.40 -26.74
C ASP A 189 -17.60 -9.67 -25.55
N ASN A 190 -18.87 -9.91 -25.86
CA ASN A 190 -19.87 -10.28 -24.86
C ASN A 190 -19.56 -11.67 -24.31
N TRP A 191 -19.40 -11.80 -23.00
CA TRP A 191 -19.20 -13.08 -22.32
C TRP A 191 -20.24 -14.14 -22.71
N GLY A 192 -21.52 -13.77 -22.72
CA GLY A 192 -22.65 -14.66 -22.99
C GLY A 192 -22.75 -15.17 -24.43
N LEU A 193 -21.99 -14.61 -25.37
CA LEU A 193 -21.89 -15.15 -26.73
C LEU A 193 -20.93 -16.35 -26.82
N HIS A 194 -20.03 -16.49 -25.85
CA HIS A 194 -18.95 -17.50 -25.88
C HIS A 194 -19.04 -18.50 -24.74
N PHE A 195 -19.63 -18.11 -23.60
CA PHE A 195 -19.66 -18.89 -22.37
C PHE A 195 -21.05 -18.92 -21.77
N ARG A 196 -21.44 -20.08 -21.22
CA ARG A 196 -22.70 -20.25 -20.48
C ARG A 196 -22.46 -20.25 -18.98
N TRP A 197 -21.23 -20.52 -18.54
CA TRP A 197 -20.87 -20.52 -17.13
C TRP A 197 -21.05 -19.14 -16.50
N ARG A 198 -21.65 -19.12 -15.31
CA ARG A 198 -22.01 -17.90 -14.57
C ARG A 198 -21.25 -17.68 -13.27
N GLY A 199 -20.30 -18.57 -12.94
CA GLY A 199 -19.55 -18.55 -11.67
C GLY A 199 -19.95 -19.65 -10.69
N ASP A 200 -21.02 -20.40 -10.97
CA ASP A 200 -21.48 -21.49 -10.11
C ASP A 200 -20.67 -22.77 -10.34
N GLY A 201 -20.05 -23.27 -9.27
CA GLY A 201 -19.22 -24.47 -9.33
C GLY A 201 -17.98 -24.32 -10.23
N VAL A 202 -17.43 -25.44 -10.66
CA VAL A 202 -16.24 -25.46 -11.52
C VAL A 202 -16.65 -25.13 -12.96
N MET A 203 -15.91 -24.22 -13.62
CA MET A 203 -16.12 -23.92 -15.05
C MET A 203 -16.01 -25.22 -15.89
N PRO A 204 -16.95 -25.47 -16.82
CA PRO A 204 -16.86 -26.59 -17.75
C PRO A 204 -15.51 -26.59 -18.51
N ALA A 205 -14.90 -27.76 -18.63
CA ALA A 205 -13.53 -27.87 -19.15
C ALA A 205 -13.38 -27.41 -20.61
N ASP A 206 -14.42 -27.56 -21.42
CA ASP A 206 -14.50 -27.08 -22.80
C ASP A 206 -14.60 -25.54 -22.87
N GLU A 207 -15.44 -24.94 -22.01
CA GLU A 207 -15.52 -23.49 -21.86
C GLU A 207 -14.19 -22.90 -21.37
N ARG A 208 -13.57 -23.49 -20.34
CA ARG A 208 -12.24 -23.09 -19.85
C ARG A 208 -11.19 -23.18 -20.97
N SER A 209 -11.16 -24.28 -21.70
CA SER A 209 -10.22 -24.48 -22.81
C SER A 209 -10.40 -23.41 -23.90
N ARG A 210 -11.66 -23.05 -24.21
CA ARG A 210 -11.99 -21.99 -25.17
C ARG A 210 -11.53 -20.61 -24.67
N LEU A 211 -11.71 -20.30 -23.39
CA LEU A 211 -11.24 -19.05 -22.78
C LEU A 211 -9.73 -18.91 -22.94
N HIS A 212 -8.96 -19.93 -22.56
CA HIS A 212 -7.51 -19.93 -22.73
C HIS A 212 -7.10 -19.87 -24.22
N GLU A 213 -7.84 -20.49 -25.14
CA GLU A 213 -7.54 -20.39 -26.57
C GLU A 213 -7.70 -18.96 -27.09
N ILE A 214 -8.78 -18.27 -26.71
CA ILE A 214 -9.03 -16.87 -27.08
C ILE A 214 -7.88 -15.99 -26.58
N VAL A 215 -7.55 -16.09 -25.30
CA VAL A 215 -6.48 -15.29 -24.68
C VAL A 215 -5.14 -15.56 -25.35
N ARG A 216 -4.76 -16.83 -25.51
CA ARG A 216 -3.52 -17.23 -26.17
C ARG A 216 -3.42 -16.68 -27.59
N LYS A 217 -4.50 -16.75 -28.40
CA LYS A 217 -4.50 -16.22 -29.77
C LYS A 217 -4.32 -14.70 -29.79
N ALA A 218 -5.04 -13.98 -28.94
CA ALA A 218 -4.93 -12.53 -28.83
C ALA A 218 -3.51 -12.11 -28.40
N HIS A 219 -2.97 -12.73 -27.34
CA HIS A 219 -1.62 -12.45 -26.83
C HIS A 219 -0.53 -12.79 -27.85
N THR A 220 -0.69 -13.88 -28.63
CA THR A 220 0.24 -14.22 -29.73
C THR A 220 0.28 -13.11 -30.80
N ALA A 221 -0.84 -12.43 -31.04
CA ALA A 221 -0.93 -11.28 -31.92
C ALA A 221 -0.54 -9.95 -31.25
N GLY A 222 -0.09 -9.97 -29.99
CA GLY A 222 0.26 -8.79 -29.19
C GLY A 222 -0.93 -7.95 -28.75
N ARG A 223 -2.14 -8.53 -28.72
CA ARG A 223 -3.40 -7.84 -28.38
C ARG A 223 -3.88 -8.24 -27.00
N ARG A 224 -4.45 -7.29 -26.27
CA ARG A 224 -5.09 -7.51 -24.96
C ARG A 224 -6.50 -8.09 -25.12
N VAL A 225 -7.04 -8.68 -24.06
CA VAL A 225 -8.40 -9.25 -24.01
C VAL A 225 -9.25 -8.63 -22.90
N ARG A 226 -10.51 -8.34 -23.21
CA ARG A 226 -11.57 -7.96 -22.26
C ARG A 226 -12.84 -8.76 -22.57
N PHE A 227 -13.66 -9.04 -21.57
CA PHE A 227 -15.04 -9.49 -21.78
C PHE A 227 -16.00 -8.53 -21.11
N TRP A 228 -17.07 -8.12 -21.80
CA TRP A 228 -18.17 -7.34 -21.22
C TRP A 228 -19.40 -8.22 -21.01
N ALA A 229 -20.34 -7.75 -20.19
CA ALA A 229 -21.47 -8.56 -19.70
C ALA A 229 -21.04 -9.86 -18.97
N THR A 230 -19.88 -9.83 -18.33
CA THR A 230 -19.41 -10.90 -17.43
C THR A 230 -20.25 -10.91 -16.15
N PRO A 231 -20.61 -12.08 -15.59
CA PRO A 231 -21.18 -12.15 -14.25
C PRO A 231 -20.23 -11.53 -13.22
N GLU A 232 -20.75 -10.63 -12.38
CA GLU A 232 -19.95 -9.86 -11.41
C GLU A 232 -19.77 -10.60 -10.08
N ASN A 233 -18.99 -11.67 -10.11
CA ASN A 233 -18.62 -12.42 -8.91
C ASN A 233 -17.17 -12.91 -8.97
N GLU A 234 -16.62 -13.16 -7.78
CA GLU A 234 -15.22 -13.55 -7.61
C GLU A 234 -14.86 -14.86 -8.31
N SER A 235 -15.78 -15.83 -8.43
CA SER A 235 -15.50 -17.07 -9.16
C SER A 235 -15.16 -16.78 -10.61
N VAL A 236 -15.94 -15.92 -11.28
CA VAL A 236 -15.67 -15.50 -12.65
C VAL A 236 -14.39 -14.67 -12.71
N TRP A 237 -14.20 -13.71 -11.80
CA TRP A 237 -12.98 -12.90 -11.79
C TRP A 237 -11.71 -13.73 -11.60
N LYS A 238 -11.73 -14.74 -10.72
CA LYS A 238 -10.62 -15.69 -10.52
C LYS A 238 -10.31 -16.47 -11.79
N GLU A 239 -11.34 -16.94 -12.49
CA GLU A 239 -11.15 -17.68 -13.73
C GLU A 239 -10.61 -16.78 -14.87
N LEU A 240 -11.09 -15.54 -14.98
CA LEU A 240 -10.54 -14.54 -15.91
C LEU A 240 -9.07 -14.22 -15.58
N LEU A 241 -8.72 -14.08 -14.30
CA LEU A 241 -7.34 -13.88 -13.84
C LEU A 241 -6.45 -15.08 -14.13
N ALA A 242 -6.96 -16.31 -13.92
CA ALA A 242 -6.23 -17.55 -14.19
C ALA A 242 -6.00 -17.75 -15.69
N ALA A 243 -6.94 -17.31 -16.53
CA ALA A 243 -6.81 -17.32 -17.97
C ALA A 243 -5.98 -16.15 -18.52
N GLU A 244 -5.43 -15.29 -17.67
CA GLU A 244 -4.62 -14.12 -18.04
C GLU A 244 -5.37 -13.06 -18.87
N VAL A 245 -6.69 -12.95 -18.71
CA VAL A 245 -7.46 -11.84 -19.29
C VAL A 245 -6.89 -10.51 -18.79
N ASP A 246 -6.70 -9.56 -19.72
CA ASP A 246 -5.98 -8.32 -19.46
C ASP A 246 -6.83 -7.32 -18.69
N HIS A 247 -8.10 -7.15 -19.06
CA HIS A 247 -9.03 -6.22 -18.41
C HIS A 247 -10.26 -6.97 -17.89
N ILE A 248 -10.49 -6.90 -16.58
CA ILE A 248 -11.68 -7.42 -15.91
C ILE A 248 -12.68 -6.28 -15.80
N ASN A 249 -13.81 -6.48 -16.47
CA ASN A 249 -14.89 -5.52 -16.55
C ASN A 249 -15.73 -5.51 -15.27
N THR A 250 -16.04 -4.33 -14.72
CA THR A 250 -17.02 -4.20 -13.65
C THR A 250 -17.73 -2.84 -13.62
N ASP A 251 -18.94 -2.84 -13.07
CA ASP A 251 -19.67 -1.67 -12.59
C ASP A 251 -19.50 -1.48 -11.05
N GLN A 252 -18.87 -2.44 -10.35
CA GLN A 252 -18.63 -2.44 -8.89
C GLN A 252 -17.17 -2.11 -8.55
N LEU A 253 -16.75 -0.85 -8.77
CA LEU A 253 -15.35 -0.40 -8.72
C LEU A 253 -14.60 -0.86 -7.46
N THR A 254 -15.06 -0.45 -6.28
CA THR A 254 -14.42 -0.76 -4.99
C THR A 254 -14.33 -2.26 -4.73
N ARG A 255 -15.34 -3.04 -5.15
CA ARG A 255 -15.35 -4.49 -4.93
C ARG A 255 -14.31 -5.20 -5.79
N LEU A 256 -14.18 -4.82 -7.05
CA LEU A 256 -13.16 -5.39 -7.92
C LEU A 256 -11.75 -4.92 -7.51
N ALA A 257 -11.58 -3.66 -7.11
CA ALA A 257 -10.30 -3.16 -6.60
C ALA A 257 -9.83 -3.97 -5.40
N ALA A 258 -10.69 -4.16 -4.38
CA ALA A 258 -10.38 -4.99 -3.22
C ALA A 258 -9.98 -6.41 -3.62
N PHE A 259 -10.76 -7.06 -4.49
CA PHE A 259 -10.46 -8.39 -5.00
C PHE A 259 -9.12 -8.46 -5.74
N LEU A 260 -8.81 -7.50 -6.62
CA LEU A 260 -7.57 -7.49 -7.38
C LEU A 260 -6.35 -7.12 -6.55
N CYS A 261 -6.51 -6.29 -5.52
CA CYS A 261 -5.47 -6.05 -4.54
C CYS A 261 -5.18 -7.32 -3.74
N GLU A 262 -6.20 -8.05 -3.30
CA GLU A 262 -6.03 -9.34 -2.62
C GLU A 262 -5.35 -10.39 -3.51
N GLU A 263 -5.81 -10.55 -4.76
CA GLU A 263 -5.22 -11.51 -5.71
C GLU A 263 -3.85 -11.07 -6.24
N GLY A 264 -3.61 -9.77 -6.38
CA GLY A 264 -2.31 -9.17 -6.73
C GLY A 264 -1.29 -9.39 -5.63
N ASN A 265 -1.70 -9.23 -4.36
CA ASN A 265 -0.90 -9.60 -3.20
C ASN A 265 -0.69 -11.12 -3.10
N ALA A 266 -1.65 -11.93 -3.55
CA ALA A 266 -1.50 -13.39 -3.63
C ALA A 266 -0.55 -13.84 -4.76
N LYS A 267 -0.54 -13.16 -5.93
CA LYS A 267 0.32 -13.48 -7.08
C LYS A 267 1.70 -12.81 -7.04
N GLY A 268 1.85 -11.68 -6.35
CA GLY A 268 3.13 -11.03 -6.03
C GLY A 268 3.98 -11.81 -5.02
N SER A 269 3.44 -12.89 -4.47
CA SER A 269 4.09 -13.73 -3.47
C SER A 269 3.63 -15.19 -3.59
N GLU A 270 4.04 -15.88 -4.66
CA GLU A 270 4.55 -17.24 -4.46
C GLU A 270 6.04 -17.16 -4.16
N ARG A 271 6.39 -16.53 -3.04
CA ARG A 271 7.58 -16.97 -2.31
C ARG A 271 7.24 -18.37 -1.78
N SER A 272 7.70 -19.41 -2.44
CA SER A 272 7.67 -20.75 -1.83
C SER A 272 8.57 -20.73 -0.59
N GLY A 273 8.02 -21.00 0.59
CA GLY A 273 8.80 -20.98 1.84
C GLY A 273 7.93 -20.95 3.10
N PRO A 274 8.54 -21.08 4.29
CA PRO A 274 7.82 -20.98 5.54
C PRO A 274 7.31 -19.54 5.77
N LYS A 275 6.15 -19.41 6.44
CA LYS A 275 5.66 -18.14 6.98
C LYS A 275 6.32 -17.89 8.33
N LEU A 276 7.47 -17.21 8.33
CA LEU A 276 8.18 -16.88 9.57
C LEU A 276 7.59 -15.58 10.14
N LEU A 277 7.27 -15.59 11.43
CA LEU A 277 6.71 -14.43 12.13
C LEU A 277 7.47 -14.15 13.43
N ILE A 278 7.90 -12.90 13.58
CA ILE A 278 8.32 -12.34 14.87
C ILE A 278 7.13 -11.54 15.41
N VAL A 279 6.54 -11.98 16.51
CA VAL A 279 5.62 -11.14 17.29
C VAL A 279 6.49 -10.33 18.26
N HIS A 280 6.51 -9.01 18.07
CA HIS A 280 7.45 -8.09 18.67
C HIS A 280 6.72 -7.07 19.56
N ALA A 281 7.07 -7.03 20.85
CA ALA A 281 6.51 -6.09 21.82
C ALA A 281 7.41 -4.86 22.01
N ASP A 282 6.89 -3.69 21.64
CA ASP A 282 7.56 -2.39 21.79
C ASP A 282 7.43 -1.83 23.22
N ASP A 283 8.22 -0.79 23.49
CA ASP A 283 8.17 0.08 24.67
C ASP A 283 8.54 -0.56 26.04
N ALA A 284 9.18 -1.73 26.05
CA ALA A 284 9.69 -2.27 27.30
C ALA A 284 10.64 -1.25 27.98
N GLY A 285 10.56 -1.12 29.30
CA GLY A 285 11.29 -0.11 30.07
C GLY A 285 10.58 1.24 30.19
N MET A 286 9.50 1.50 29.45
CA MET A 286 8.77 2.78 29.52
C MET A 286 8.15 3.01 30.91
N SER A 287 7.33 2.07 31.40
CA SER A 287 6.67 2.12 32.70
C SER A 287 6.61 0.74 33.35
N HIS A 288 6.27 0.66 34.64
CA HIS A 288 6.12 -0.63 35.32
C HIS A 288 5.01 -1.47 34.69
N SER A 289 3.90 -0.83 34.35
CA SER A 289 2.74 -1.47 33.72
C SER A 289 3.05 -2.04 32.33
N VAL A 290 3.88 -1.35 31.54
CA VAL A 290 4.35 -1.89 30.25
C VAL A 290 5.32 -3.04 30.49
N ASN A 291 6.26 -2.92 31.43
CA ASN A 291 7.17 -4.02 31.77
C ASN A 291 6.41 -5.29 32.15
N LEU A 292 5.45 -5.20 33.07
CA LEU A 292 4.67 -6.35 33.51
C LEU A 292 3.89 -6.98 32.35
N GLY A 293 3.24 -6.16 31.51
CA GLY A 293 2.48 -6.64 30.37
C GLY A 293 3.36 -7.36 29.34
N THR A 294 4.51 -6.78 29.02
CA THR A 294 5.48 -7.37 28.08
C THR A 294 6.10 -8.65 28.65
N ILE A 295 6.44 -8.69 29.94
CA ILE A 295 6.98 -9.89 30.61
C ILE A 295 5.95 -11.02 30.59
N GLU A 296 4.69 -10.75 30.91
CA GLU A 296 3.62 -11.74 30.85
C GLU A 296 3.47 -12.28 29.43
N ALA A 297 3.38 -11.40 28.43
CA ALA A 297 3.20 -11.81 27.04
C ALA A 297 4.36 -12.66 26.51
N LEU A 298 5.61 -12.30 26.84
CA LEU A 298 6.80 -13.11 26.54
C LEU A 298 6.75 -14.49 27.21
N SER A 299 6.30 -14.56 28.47
CA SER A 299 6.23 -15.81 29.23
C SER A 299 5.22 -16.82 28.67
N MET A 300 4.20 -16.34 27.95
CA MET A 300 3.18 -17.16 27.30
C MET A 300 3.62 -17.71 25.93
N GLY A 301 4.71 -17.19 25.37
CA GLY A 301 5.43 -17.78 24.23
C GLY A 301 4.93 -17.42 22.83
N LEU A 302 3.80 -16.71 22.70
CA LEU A 302 3.36 -16.17 21.40
C LEU A 302 4.11 -14.87 21.05
N VAL A 303 4.43 -14.05 22.06
CA VAL A 303 5.35 -12.92 21.89
C VAL A 303 6.76 -13.45 21.94
N THR A 304 7.49 -13.23 20.85
CA THR A 304 8.79 -13.87 20.59
C THR A 304 9.97 -12.93 20.77
N SER A 305 9.71 -11.62 20.80
CA SER A 305 10.72 -10.58 20.86
C SER A 305 10.16 -9.35 21.57
N ALA A 306 11.05 -8.57 22.20
CA ALA A 306 10.71 -7.25 22.74
C ALA A 306 11.88 -6.28 22.61
N SER A 307 11.61 -4.98 22.52
CA SER A 307 12.63 -3.92 22.46
C SER A 307 12.49 -2.93 23.61
N ILE A 308 13.63 -2.44 24.10
CA ILE A 308 13.71 -1.71 25.37
C ILE A 308 14.05 -0.24 25.15
N MET A 309 13.21 0.66 25.66
CA MET A 309 13.46 2.11 25.74
C MET A 309 14.40 2.43 26.91
N VAL A 310 15.69 2.53 26.60
CA VAL A 310 16.75 2.77 27.59
C VAL A 310 16.64 4.11 28.32
N PRO A 311 16.19 5.22 27.70
CA PRO A 311 16.04 6.50 28.40
C PRO A 311 14.98 6.48 29.51
N CYS A 312 14.03 5.54 29.48
CA CYS A 312 12.85 5.59 30.33
C CYS A 312 13.12 5.13 31.78
N PRO A 313 12.34 5.63 32.76
CA PRO A 313 12.58 5.38 34.19
C PRO A 313 12.58 3.91 34.60
N TRP A 314 11.81 3.06 33.92
CA TRP A 314 11.64 1.64 34.25
C TRP A 314 12.53 0.69 33.44
N PHE A 315 13.50 1.23 32.69
CA PHE A 315 14.53 0.46 31.99
C PHE A 315 15.26 -0.53 32.91
N SER A 316 15.62 -0.09 34.13
CA SER A 316 16.44 -0.91 35.05
C SER A 316 15.72 -2.17 35.55
N GLU A 317 14.39 -2.13 35.65
CA GLU A 317 13.55 -3.28 35.99
C GLU A 317 13.56 -4.29 34.86
N PHE A 318 13.30 -3.85 33.62
CA PHE A 318 13.29 -4.74 32.47
C PHE A 318 14.67 -5.33 32.19
N ALA A 319 15.75 -4.54 32.38
CA ALA A 319 17.12 -5.03 32.29
C ALA A 319 17.43 -6.11 33.34
N LYS A 320 16.85 -6.02 34.55
CA LYS A 320 16.95 -7.10 35.54
C LYS A 320 16.27 -8.37 35.04
N HIS A 321 15.05 -8.27 34.50
CA HIS A 321 14.35 -9.40 33.89
C HIS A 321 15.19 -10.07 32.80
N CYS A 322 15.81 -9.28 31.91
CA CYS A 322 16.69 -9.79 30.85
C CYS A 322 17.87 -10.61 31.38
N ARG A 323 18.49 -10.19 32.49
CA ARG A 323 19.59 -10.94 33.12
C ARG A 323 19.14 -12.26 33.75
N GLU A 324 17.91 -12.29 34.27
CA GLU A 324 17.32 -13.49 34.87
C GLU A 324 16.83 -14.48 33.81
N HIS A 325 16.59 -14.00 32.58
CA HIS A 325 16.07 -14.79 31.44
C HIS A 325 16.93 -14.58 30.19
N PRO A 326 18.24 -14.90 30.20
CA PRO A 326 19.16 -14.51 29.13
C PRO A 326 18.87 -15.17 27.77
N ASP A 327 18.03 -16.18 27.74
CA ASP A 327 17.62 -16.87 26.52
C ASP A 327 16.63 -16.06 25.66
N GLY A 328 15.95 -15.07 26.25
CA GLY A 328 15.00 -14.20 25.55
C GLY A 328 15.61 -13.39 24.39
N CYS A 329 14.73 -12.85 23.55
CA CYS A 329 15.10 -12.04 22.38
C CYS A 329 14.81 -10.56 22.67
N TYR A 330 15.80 -9.88 23.24
CA TYR A 330 15.68 -8.48 23.66
C TYR A 330 16.44 -7.54 22.74
N GLY A 331 15.79 -6.51 22.22
CA GLY A 331 16.37 -5.45 21.41
C GLY A 331 16.43 -4.12 22.13
N ILE A 332 17.00 -3.11 21.49
CA ILE A 332 16.93 -1.72 21.96
C ILE A 332 15.98 -0.94 21.07
N HIS A 333 14.97 -0.34 21.71
CA HIS A 333 14.03 0.57 21.11
C HIS A 333 14.64 1.96 21.08
N LEU A 334 15.41 2.23 20.03
CA LEU A 334 16.19 3.45 19.92
C LEU A 334 15.26 4.65 19.91
N THR A 335 15.45 5.53 20.89
CA THR A 335 14.48 6.57 21.25
C THR A 335 15.08 7.94 21.07
N LEU A 336 14.47 8.79 20.23
CA LEU A 336 14.89 10.19 20.01
C LEU A 336 13.82 11.22 20.39
N ASN A 337 12.62 10.78 20.80
CA ASN A 337 11.52 11.62 21.24
C ASN A 337 10.96 11.18 22.61
N SER A 338 10.12 12.02 23.21
CA SER A 338 9.40 11.77 24.46
C SER A 338 8.03 12.44 24.43
N GLU A 339 7.01 11.67 24.08
CA GLU A 339 5.73 12.15 23.53
C GLU A 339 4.64 12.47 24.56
N TRP A 340 4.76 11.98 25.79
CA TRP A 340 3.71 12.14 26.80
C TRP A 340 3.79 13.47 27.54
N GLU A 341 2.64 14.14 27.74
CA GLU A 341 2.58 15.50 28.30
C GLU A 341 3.29 15.67 29.66
N HIS A 342 3.12 14.70 30.57
CA HIS A 342 3.65 14.78 31.94
C HIS A 342 4.66 13.67 32.28
N TYR A 343 4.85 12.70 31.39
CA TYR A 343 5.73 11.55 31.60
C TYR A 343 6.87 11.59 30.59
N ARG A 344 7.82 12.49 30.84
CA ARG A 344 8.91 12.83 29.92
C ARG A 344 10.25 12.24 30.35
N TRP A 345 11.12 11.96 29.39
CA TRP A 345 12.49 11.47 29.60
C TRP A 345 13.51 12.28 28.78
N GLY A 346 14.72 12.39 29.32
CA GLY A 346 15.87 13.03 28.67
C GLY A 346 16.78 12.02 27.96
N PRO A 347 17.85 12.47 27.31
CA PRO A 347 18.84 11.60 26.68
C PRO A 347 19.60 10.76 27.71
N VAL A 348 20.16 9.63 27.26
CA VAL A 348 21.10 8.81 28.03
C VAL A 348 22.49 9.43 28.05
N ALA A 349 22.92 10.04 26.95
CA ALA A 349 24.16 10.80 26.86
C ALA A 349 24.08 12.08 27.68
N ASP A 350 25.23 12.62 28.04
CA ASP A 350 25.33 13.93 28.68
C ASP A 350 24.69 15.01 27.78
N PRO A 351 23.64 15.74 28.24
CA PRO A 351 22.99 16.78 27.45
C PRO A 351 23.95 17.84 26.90
N ALA A 352 25.11 18.06 27.54
CA ALA A 352 26.13 18.98 27.04
C ALA A 352 26.80 18.49 25.74
N GLN A 353 26.78 17.19 25.45
CA GLN A 353 27.31 16.58 24.23
C GLN A 353 26.25 16.44 23.13
N VAL A 354 24.97 16.48 23.51
CA VAL A 354 23.82 16.30 22.61
C VAL A 354 22.79 17.44 22.73
N PRO A 355 23.20 18.72 22.70
CA PRO A 355 22.28 19.83 22.94
C PRO A 355 21.15 19.95 21.90
N SER A 356 21.29 19.36 20.71
CA SER A 356 20.23 19.33 19.70
C SER A 356 19.13 18.31 19.96
N LEU A 357 19.34 17.37 20.89
CA LEU A 357 18.37 16.33 21.25
C LEU A 357 17.40 16.77 22.35
N VAL A 358 17.71 17.84 23.07
CA VAL A 358 16.93 18.29 24.23
C VAL A 358 16.13 19.55 23.94
N ASP A 359 14.93 19.60 24.50
CA ASP A 359 14.10 20.80 24.55
C ASP A 359 14.53 21.75 25.68
N ALA A 360 13.76 22.83 25.87
CA ALA A 360 14.07 23.86 26.85
C ALA A 360 14.04 23.36 28.32
N ASP A 361 13.34 22.25 28.58
CA ASP A 361 13.21 21.66 29.91
C ASP A 361 14.18 20.49 30.13
N GLY A 362 15.01 20.16 29.13
CA GLY A 362 16.02 19.11 29.19
C GLY A 362 15.51 17.71 28.80
N TYR A 363 14.30 17.61 28.25
CA TYR A 363 13.73 16.34 27.77
C TYR A 363 14.00 16.14 26.28
N LEU A 364 13.93 14.89 25.81
CA LEU A 364 13.89 14.63 24.37
C LEU A 364 12.66 15.29 23.75
N TRP A 365 12.77 15.70 22.48
CA TRP A 365 11.68 16.36 21.74
C TRP A 365 10.36 15.59 21.80
N ASP A 366 9.24 16.30 21.86
CA ASP A 366 7.92 15.71 22.11
C ASP A 366 7.28 14.99 20.92
N ASN A 367 7.86 15.10 19.73
CA ASN A 367 7.36 14.41 18.54
C ASN A 367 8.44 14.26 17.46
N VAL A 368 8.20 13.35 16.52
CA VAL A 368 9.08 13.05 15.38
C VAL A 368 9.34 14.28 14.50
N GLY A 369 8.36 15.17 14.33
CA GLY A 369 8.54 16.40 13.56
C GLY A 369 9.57 17.35 14.18
N ARG A 370 9.58 17.46 15.52
CA ARG A 370 10.59 18.22 16.26
C ARG A 370 11.97 17.57 16.23
N VAL A 371 12.03 16.24 16.27
CA VAL A 371 13.27 15.48 16.03
C VAL A 371 13.86 15.85 14.67
N ALA A 372 13.07 15.76 13.59
CA ALA A 372 13.51 16.08 12.24
C ALA A 372 14.03 17.53 12.10
N GLN A 373 13.39 18.48 12.80
CA GLN A 373 13.74 19.90 12.75
C GLN A 373 15.05 20.25 13.49
N HIS A 374 15.32 19.62 14.63
CA HIS A 374 16.36 20.09 15.55
C HIS A 374 17.56 19.16 15.63
N VAL A 375 17.34 17.84 15.58
CA VAL A 375 18.37 16.85 15.92
C VAL A 375 19.45 16.80 14.85
N LYS A 376 20.72 16.89 15.27
CA LYS A 376 21.87 16.68 14.38
C LYS A 376 22.26 15.20 14.36
N ALA A 377 22.51 14.63 13.18
CA ALA A 377 22.86 13.22 13.05
C ALA A 377 24.12 12.82 13.85
N SER A 378 25.12 13.71 13.94
CA SER A 378 26.31 13.46 14.75
C SER A 378 26.01 13.32 16.25
N GLU A 379 25.04 14.09 16.75
CA GLU A 379 24.62 14.04 18.16
C GLU A 379 23.65 12.87 18.40
N ALA A 380 22.78 12.55 17.43
CA ALA A 380 21.96 11.34 17.46
C ALA A 380 22.85 10.08 17.55
N LYS A 381 23.95 10.02 16.80
CA LYS A 381 24.90 8.90 16.89
C LYS A 381 25.47 8.73 18.30
N ILE A 382 25.80 9.83 18.99
CA ILE A 382 26.30 9.80 20.37
C ILE A 382 25.22 9.23 21.30
N GLU A 383 23.99 9.74 21.22
CA GLU A 383 22.88 9.29 22.05
C GLU A 383 22.53 7.82 21.84
N LEU A 384 22.33 7.42 20.58
CA LEU A 384 21.94 6.05 20.24
C LEU A 384 23.04 5.04 20.63
N THR A 385 24.32 5.43 20.48
CA THR A 385 25.45 4.65 21.01
C THR A 385 25.35 4.53 22.54
N ALA A 386 25.06 5.62 23.24
CA ALA A 386 24.94 5.63 24.70
C ALA A 386 23.79 4.75 25.20
N GLN A 387 22.67 4.69 24.48
CA GLN A 387 21.56 3.76 24.77
C GLN A 387 22.01 2.31 24.68
N ILE A 388 22.66 1.91 23.57
CA ILE A 388 23.16 0.54 23.36
C ILE A 388 24.19 0.16 24.44
N GLU A 389 25.19 1.02 24.68
CA GLU A 389 26.26 0.78 25.66
C GLU A 389 25.73 0.71 27.10
N ARG A 390 24.73 1.53 27.44
CA ARG A 390 24.07 1.45 28.74
C ARG A 390 23.34 0.13 28.92
N ALA A 391 22.65 -0.37 27.91
CA ALA A 391 22.00 -1.68 27.97
C ALA A 391 23.00 -2.83 28.15
N LEU A 392 24.12 -2.82 27.40
CA LEU A 392 25.21 -3.78 27.57
C LEU A 392 25.81 -3.73 28.98
N LYS A 393 26.05 -2.53 29.51
CA LYS A 393 26.53 -2.33 30.89
C LYS A 393 25.58 -2.88 31.94
N PHE A 394 24.28 -2.84 31.69
CA PHE A 394 23.25 -3.44 32.55
C PHE A 394 23.06 -4.95 32.32
N GLY A 395 23.86 -5.57 31.44
CA GLY A 395 23.87 -7.00 31.19
C GLY A 395 22.71 -7.50 30.33
N VAL A 396 22.11 -6.64 29.50
CA VAL A 396 21.07 -7.06 28.56
C VAL A 396 21.72 -7.86 27.41
N PRO A 397 21.25 -9.10 27.12
CA PRO A 397 21.78 -9.90 26.01
C PRO A 397 21.15 -9.45 24.69
N LEU A 398 21.72 -8.39 24.09
CA LEU A 398 21.17 -7.74 22.91
C LEU A 398 21.04 -8.68 21.70
N SER A 399 19.88 -8.60 21.04
CA SER A 399 19.55 -9.44 19.88
C SER A 399 19.29 -8.66 18.60
N HIS A 400 18.83 -7.40 18.68
CA HIS A 400 18.51 -6.53 17.53
C HIS A 400 18.32 -5.07 17.98
N LEU A 401 18.07 -4.18 17.03
CA LEU A 401 17.70 -2.78 17.21
C LEU A 401 16.42 -2.49 16.44
N ASP A 402 15.60 -1.59 16.96
CA ASP A 402 14.48 -0.96 16.27
C ASP A 402 14.34 0.50 16.75
N THR A 403 13.23 1.17 16.39
CA THR A 403 13.09 2.61 16.60
C THR A 403 11.73 2.98 17.18
N HIS A 404 11.75 3.79 18.22
CA HIS A 404 10.55 4.37 18.79
C HIS A 404 9.92 5.39 17.83
N MET A 405 8.64 5.22 17.54
CA MET A 405 7.83 6.04 16.62
C MET A 405 8.43 6.25 15.21
N GLY A 406 9.40 5.44 14.79
CA GLY A 406 10.13 5.68 13.54
C GLY A 406 10.96 6.98 13.54
N ALA A 407 11.32 7.54 14.70
CA ALA A 407 12.01 8.83 14.77
C ALA A 407 13.33 8.87 13.98
N VAL A 408 14.08 7.77 13.94
CA VAL A 408 15.32 7.67 13.17
C VAL A 408 15.09 7.61 11.66
N LEU A 409 13.87 7.29 11.20
CA LEU A 409 13.47 7.25 9.79
C LEU A 409 13.04 8.62 9.26
N SER A 410 12.88 9.61 10.14
CA SER A 410 12.38 10.94 9.80
C SER A 410 13.28 11.72 8.84
N ARG A 411 14.56 11.36 8.73
CA ARG A 411 15.52 11.90 7.76
C ARG A 411 16.53 10.84 7.29
N PRO A 412 17.03 10.93 6.05
CA PRO A 412 18.04 9.99 5.52
C PRO A 412 19.32 9.88 6.36
N ASP A 413 19.82 10.98 6.91
CA ASP A 413 21.07 11.01 7.69
C ASP A 413 20.92 10.35 9.07
N LEU A 414 19.73 10.45 9.69
CA LEU A 414 19.40 9.72 10.91
C LEU A 414 19.23 8.22 10.63
N PHE A 415 18.66 7.88 9.49
CA PHE A 415 18.47 6.49 9.09
C PHE A 415 19.80 5.79 8.80
N GLU A 416 20.75 6.49 8.18
CA GLU A 416 22.12 6.00 7.99
C GLU A 416 22.80 5.74 9.34
N VAL A 417 22.69 6.65 10.32
CA VAL A 417 23.23 6.42 11.68
C VAL A 417 22.64 5.16 12.31
N TYR A 418 21.34 4.93 12.17
CA TYR A 418 20.67 3.75 12.70
C TYR A 418 21.20 2.44 12.09
N VAL A 419 21.28 2.37 10.76
CA VAL A 419 21.81 1.18 10.06
C VAL A 419 23.30 0.97 10.36
N ASP A 420 24.09 2.05 10.45
CA ASP A 420 25.50 2.00 10.82
C ASP A 420 25.71 1.38 12.20
N LEU A 421 24.87 1.72 13.16
CA LEU A 421 24.93 1.12 14.50
C LEU A 421 24.56 -0.37 14.46
N GLY A 422 23.53 -0.76 13.70
CA GLY A 422 23.22 -2.18 13.49
C GLY A 422 24.42 -2.97 12.98
N VAL A 423 25.08 -2.47 11.94
CA VAL A 423 26.29 -3.08 11.36
C VAL A 423 27.45 -3.07 12.36
N GLN A 424 27.70 -1.95 13.03
CA GLN A 424 28.81 -1.79 13.98
C GLN A 424 28.74 -2.79 15.14
N TYR A 425 27.53 -3.03 15.68
CA TYR A 425 27.32 -3.95 16.80
C TYR A 425 26.99 -5.38 16.36
N GLY A 426 26.89 -5.65 15.05
CA GLY A 426 26.46 -6.95 14.53
C GLY A 426 25.04 -7.32 14.96
N LEU A 427 24.16 -6.33 15.04
CA LEU A 427 22.76 -6.47 15.46
C LEU A 427 21.83 -6.26 14.26
N PRO A 428 20.90 -7.20 13.99
CA PRO A 428 19.78 -6.97 13.09
C PRO A 428 19.06 -5.66 13.44
N VAL A 429 18.56 -4.99 12.42
CA VAL A 429 17.76 -3.77 12.56
C VAL A 429 16.37 -4.03 11.99
N LEU A 430 15.33 -3.44 12.59
CA LEU A 430 14.01 -3.33 11.97
C LEU A 430 14.17 -2.57 10.65
N PHE A 431 14.13 -3.31 9.55
CA PHE A 431 14.27 -2.82 8.18
C PHE A 431 13.43 -3.70 7.26
N VAL A 432 12.47 -3.11 6.57
CA VAL A 432 11.64 -3.77 5.55
C VAL A 432 12.25 -3.57 4.17
N ASP A 433 12.00 -4.52 3.26
CA ASP A 433 12.38 -4.41 1.85
C ASP A 433 12.17 -2.99 1.31
N ASN A 434 13.19 -2.45 0.65
CA ASN A 434 13.22 -1.07 0.18
C ASN A 434 12.04 -0.71 -0.73
N GLN A 435 11.44 -1.67 -1.44
CA GLN A 435 10.24 -1.41 -2.25
C GLN A 435 9.05 -0.97 -1.39
N LEU A 436 8.86 -1.60 -0.22
CA LEU A 436 7.83 -1.24 0.74
C LEU A 436 8.20 0.04 1.51
N LEU A 437 9.48 0.17 1.90
CA LEU A 437 9.97 1.35 2.60
C LEU A 437 9.83 2.63 1.75
N ALA A 438 10.08 2.53 0.44
CA ALA A 438 9.98 3.65 -0.49
C ALA A 438 8.54 4.14 -0.69
N ALA A 439 7.55 3.25 -0.58
CA ALA A 439 6.14 3.62 -0.66
C ALA A 439 5.68 4.42 0.57
N GLU A 440 6.14 4.03 1.76
CA GLU A 440 5.73 4.65 3.03
C GLU A 440 6.54 5.93 3.36
N TYR A 441 7.83 5.94 3.01
CA TYR A 441 8.73 7.07 3.28
C TYR A 441 9.53 7.47 2.02
N PRO A 442 8.91 8.18 1.05
CA PRO A 442 9.56 8.53 -0.21
C PRO A 442 10.87 9.33 -0.06
N ALA A 443 10.98 10.12 1.01
CA ALA A 443 12.15 10.94 1.30
C ALA A 443 13.42 10.14 1.60
N ILE A 444 13.30 8.88 2.05
CA ILE A 444 14.42 7.99 2.35
C ILE A 444 14.61 6.89 1.29
N ALA A 445 13.72 6.78 0.31
CA ALA A 445 13.73 5.74 -0.73
C ALA A 445 15.08 5.65 -1.48
N SER A 446 15.68 6.79 -1.81
CA SER A 446 16.97 6.85 -2.51
C SER A 446 18.14 6.32 -1.67
N THR A 447 18.04 6.45 -0.35
CA THR A 447 19.07 6.00 0.61
C THR A 447 18.81 4.57 1.06
N GLY A 448 17.54 4.14 1.14
CA GLY A 448 17.14 2.81 1.58
C GLY A 448 17.75 1.67 0.75
N ALA A 449 17.88 1.82 -0.58
CA ALA A 449 18.54 0.81 -1.41
C ALA A 449 20.02 0.60 -1.04
N ALA A 450 20.75 1.70 -0.78
CA ALA A 450 22.15 1.64 -0.37
C ALA A 450 22.31 1.05 1.04
N LEU A 451 21.39 1.39 1.96
CA LEU A 451 21.38 0.87 3.32
C LEU A 451 21.00 -0.62 3.36
N GLN A 452 20.04 -1.05 2.54
CA GLN A 452 19.71 -2.48 2.39
C GLN A 452 20.93 -3.27 1.91
N ALA A 453 21.61 -2.79 0.85
CA ALA A 453 22.83 -3.42 0.37
C ALA A 453 23.92 -3.49 1.46
N LYS A 454 23.99 -2.49 2.34
CA LYS A 454 24.91 -2.48 3.49
C LYS A 454 24.56 -3.55 4.52
N LEU A 455 23.26 -3.74 4.82
CA LEU A 455 22.79 -4.82 5.70
C LEU A 455 23.08 -6.19 5.11
N GLU A 456 22.82 -6.38 3.81
CA GLU A 456 23.11 -7.61 3.09
C GLU A 456 24.62 -7.93 3.11
N GLN A 457 25.48 -6.95 2.88
CA GLN A 457 26.94 -7.10 2.99
C GLN A 457 27.40 -7.45 4.41
N ALA A 458 26.70 -6.94 5.42
CA ALA A 458 26.93 -7.28 6.83
C ALA A 458 26.25 -8.61 7.24
N ASN A 459 25.63 -9.33 6.31
CA ASN A 459 24.85 -10.54 6.54
C ASN A 459 23.66 -10.36 7.51
N LEU A 460 23.17 -9.13 7.70
CA LEU A 460 22.02 -8.85 8.55
C LEU A 460 20.70 -9.11 7.80
N PRO A 461 19.66 -9.67 8.45
CA PRO A 461 18.38 -9.98 7.82
C PRO A 461 17.57 -8.71 7.49
N VAL A 462 16.74 -8.81 6.46
CA VAL A 462 15.77 -7.80 6.02
C VAL A 462 14.37 -8.42 6.04
N LEU A 463 13.38 -7.69 6.56
CA LEU A 463 12.00 -8.15 6.66
C LEU A 463 11.30 -8.08 5.31
N ASN A 464 10.37 -8.99 5.09
CA ASN A 464 9.51 -9.02 3.91
C ASN A 464 8.19 -8.30 4.15
N ASN A 465 7.73 -8.21 5.40
CA ASN A 465 6.53 -7.47 5.76
C ASN A 465 6.60 -7.02 7.22
N ILE A 466 5.91 -5.92 7.53
CA ILE A 466 5.66 -5.44 8.89
C ILE A 466 4.15 -5.24 9.05
N GLY A 467 3.58 -5.77 10.13
CA GLY A 467 2.22 -5.46 10.56
C GLY A 467 2.25 -4.54 11.78
N GLN A 468 1.50 -3.44 11.74
CA GLN A 468 1.31 -2.55 12.88
C GLN A 468 -0.07 -1.89 12.80
N PHE A 469 -0.85 -1.97 13.88
CA PHE A 469 -2.25 -1.51 13.89
C PHE A 469 -2.52 -0.58 15.07
N TYR A 470 -3.00 0.63 14.76
CA TYR A 470 -3.33 1.65 15.76
C TYR A 470 -4.86 1.81 15.97
N GLY A 471 -5.66 1.12 15.14
CA GLY A 471 -7.13 1.09 15.19
C GLY A 471 -7.73 0.09 16.18
N GLY A 472 -9.04 -0.13 16.04
CA GLY A 472 -9.86 -0.98 16.91
C GLY A 472 -10.25 -0.29 18.22
N ASP A 473 -11.43 0.32 18.26
CA ASP A 473 -11.95 1.02 19.46
C ASP A 473 -12.37 0.04 20.57
N SER A 474 -12.54 -1.25 20.22
CA SER A 474 -12.78 -2.35 21.16
C SER A 474 -11.75 -3.46 21.03
N HIS A 475 -11.64 -4.28 22.09
CA HIS A 475 -10.79 -5.47 22.11
C HIS A 475 -11.12 -6.43 20.95
N GLU A 476 -12.40 -6.65 20.65
CA GLU A 476 -12.86 -7.55 19.59
C GLU A 476 -12.48 -7.06 18.19
N GLN A 477 -12.65 -5.76 17.90
CA GLN A 477 -12.26 -5.19 16.61
C GLN A 477 -10.77 -5.34 16.39
N ARG A 478 -9.98 -4.98 17.41
CA ARG A 478 -8.52 -5.09 17.39
C ARG A 478 -8.07 -6.55 17.21
N ARG A 479 -8.75 -7.48 17.87
CA ARG A 479 -8.52 -8.93 17.69
C ARG A 479 -8.77 -9.38 16.25
N GLU A 480 -9.86 -8.93 15.63
CA GLU A 480 -10.16 -9.27 14.23
C GLU A 480 -9.13 -8.68 13.26
N GLU A 481 -8.63 -7.46 13.49
CA GLU A 481 -7.54 -6.88 12.69
C GLU A 481 -6.28 -7.77 12.70
N TYR A 482 -5.85 -8.22 13.89
CA TYR A 482 -4.74 -9.15 14.01
C TYR A 482 -5.01 -10.51 13.36
N ILE A 483 -6.21 -11.06 13.53
CA ILE A 483 -6.59 -12.33 12.90
C ILE A 483 -6.55 -12.22 11.37
N ASN A 484 -7.04 -11.12 10.80
CA ASN A 484 -7.02 -10.88 9.37
C ASN A 484 -5.58 -10.79 8.85
N PHE A 485 -4.71 -10.06 9.54
CA PHE A 485 -3.28 -10.02 9.20
C PHE A 485 -2.63 -11.40 9.21
N LEU A 486 -2.91 -12.22 10.23
CA LEU A 486 -2.35 -13.58 10.33
C LEU A 486 -2.86 -14.48 9.19
N ARG A 487 -4.14 -14.37 8.82
CA ARG A 487 -4.73 -15.13 7.69
C ARG A 487 -4.13 -14.75 6.35
N THR A 488 -3.85 -13.47 6.14
CA THR A 488 -3.29 -12.94 4.87
C THR A 488 -1.76 -12.90 4.86
N LEU A 489 -1.11 -13.37 5.94
CA LEU A 489 0.34 -13.37 6.07
C LEU A 489 1.01 -14.15 4.93
N GLN A 490 1.93 -13.47 4.24
CA GLN A 490 2.68 -14.01 3.13
C GLN A 490 3.91 -14.81 3.61
N PRO A 491 4.37 -15.83 2.85
CA PRO A 491 5.63 -16.51 3.12
C PRO A 491 6.84 -15.56 3.16
N GLY A 492 7.83 -15.90 3.98
CA GLY A 492 9.00 -15.06 4.22
C GLY A 492 9.13 -14.67 5.70
N LEU A 493 10.04 -13.74 5.97
CA LEU A 493 10.29 -13.21 7.31
C LEU A 493 9.43 -11.96 7.56
N ASN A 494 8.51 -12.06 8.51
CA ASN A 494 7.57 -11.01 8.84
C ASN A 494 7.74 -10.58 10.31
N GLN A 495 7.44 -9.32 10.62
CA GLN A 495 7.31 -8.84 12.01
C GLN A 495 5.92 -8.25 12.24
N LEU A 496 5.28 -8.62 13.36
CA LEU A 496 4.07 -7.99 13.86
C LEU A 496 4.44 -7.20 15.12
N ILE A 497 4.21 -5.89 15.08
CA ILE A 497 4.50 -4.98 16.19
C ILE A 497 3.23 -4.81 17.05
N ILE A 498 3.39 -5.03 18.35
CA ILE A 498 2.35 -4.90 19.37
C ILE A 498 2.88 -4.09 20.55
N HIS A 499 1.99 -3.60 21.39
CA HIS A 499 2.36 -2.79 22.55
C HIS A 499 1.68 -3.36 23.80
N CYS A 500 2.40 -4.14 24.61
CA CYS A 500 1.81 -4.76 25.78
C CYS A 500 1.82 -3.81 26.99
N GLY A 501 0.76 -3.87 27.80
CA GLY A 501 0.69 -3.16 29.07
C GLY A 501 -0.58 -3.52 29.83
N PHE A 502 -0.62 -3.25 31.13
CA PHE A 502 -1.85 -3.40 31.91
C PHE A 502 -2.69 -2.13 31.86
N ASP A 503 -4.00 -2.27 31.63
CA ASP A 503 -4.92 -1.15 31.70
C ASP A 503 -5.23 -0.77 33.16
N ASN A 504 -4.29 -0.08 33.79
CA ASN A 504 -4.33 0.29 35.21
C ASN A 504 -4.09 1.79 35.43
N GLU A 505 -4.08 2.22 36.69
CA GLU A 505 -3.97 3.64 37.05
C GLU A 505 -2.66 4.28 36.57
N GLU A 506 -1.53 3.56 36.62
CA GLU A 506 -0.24 4.08 36.16
C GLU A 506 -0.29 4.34 34.65
N LEU A 507 -0.68 3.34 33.85
CA LEU A 507 -0.63 3.48 32.39
C LEU A 507 -1.67 4.48 31.87
N ARG A 508 -2.87 4.54 32.47
CA ARG A 508 -3.88 5.56 32.16
C ARG A 508 -3.43 6.97 32.51
N GLY A 509 -2.57 7.11 33.53
CA GLY A 509 -1.95 8.39 33.88
C GLY A 509 -0.88 8.86 32.89
N ILE A 510 -0.33 7.94 32.09
CA ILE A 510 0.72 8.22 31.10
C ILE A 510 0.14 8.41 29.70
N THR A 511 -0.75 7.51 29.27
CA THR A 511 -1.21 7.42 27.87
C THR A 511 -2.70 7.13 27.75
N SER A 512 -3.32 7.69 26.71
CA SER A 512 -4.68 7.34 26.28
C SER A 512 -4.78 5.96 25.61
N SER A 513 -3.65 5.29 25.34
CA SER A 513 -3.59 3.96 24.71
C SER A 513 -3.66 2.80 25.70
N SER A 514 -3.83 3.06 27.00
CA SER A 514 -3.79 2.04 28.07
C SER A 514 -4.66 0.80 27.78
N ALA A 515 -5.95 1.00 27.43
CA ALA A 515 -6.85 -0.10 27.10
C ALA A 515 -6.46 -0.87 25.82
N ARG A 516 -5.89 -0.19 24.83
CA ARG A 516 -5.38 -0.84 23.60
C ARG A 516 -4.17 -1.71 23.89
N ARG A 517 -3.27 -1.24 24.74
CA ARG A 517 -2.07 -1.99 25.17
C ARG A 517 -2.42 -3.25 25.96
N ASP A 518 -3.46 -3.16 26.79
CA ASP A 518 -4.02 -4.33 27.46
C ASP A 518 -4.72 -5.28 26.49
N GLY A 519 -5.37 -4.74 25.45
CA GLY A 519 -5.91 -5.50 24.34
C GLY A 519 -4.85 -6.36 23.65
N ASP A 520 -3.70 -5.77 23.29
CA ASP A 520 -2.58 -6.50 22.68
C ASP A 520 -2.07 -7.62 23.58
N ARG A 521 -1.87 -7.31 24.87
CA ARG A 521 -1.47 -8.30 25.88
C ARG A 521 -2.46 -9.46 25.95
N LEU A 522 -3.77 -9.19 26.03
CA LEU A 522 -4.81 -10.22 26.11
C LEU A 522 -4.90 -11.07 24.83
N ILE A 523 -4.74 -10.47 23.65
CA ILE A 523 -4.79 -11.19 22.37
C ILE A 523 -3.60 -12.14 22.26
N PHE A 524 -2.39 -11.66 22.52
CA PHE A 524 -1.16 -12.45 22.38
C PHE A 524 -0.80 -13.28 23.62
N THR A 525 -1.69 -13.35 24.61
CA THR A 525 -1.65 -14.35 25.69
C THR A 525 -2.76 -15.40 25.56
N ASP A 526 -3.65 -15.27 24.57
CA ASP A 526 -4.74 -16.22 24.30
C ASP A 526 -4.23 -17.46 23.52
N PRO A 527 -4.32 -18.68 24.09
CA PRO A 527 -3.94 -19.91 23.41
C PRO A 527 -4.67 -20.16 22.09
N ALA A 528 -5.86 -19.60 21.90
CA ALA A 528 -6.62 -19.74 20.66
C ALA A 528 -5.90 -19.06 19.47
N ILE A 529 -5.19 -17.95 19.71
CA ILE A 529 -4.37 -17.30 18.68
C ILE A 529 -3.19 -18.19 18.30
N GLY A 530 -2.52 -18.80 19.29
CA GLY A 530 -1.44 -19.76 19.04
C GLY A 530 -1.88 -20.96 18.21
N LYS A 531 -3.04 -21.54 18.54
CA LYS A 531 -3.62 -22.65 17.77
C LYS A 531 -3.94 -22.22 16.33
N MET A 532 -4.51 -21.03 16.14
CA MET A 532 -4.80 -20.48 14.81
C MET A 532 -3.52 -20.29 13.99
N MET A 533 -2.46 -19.72 14.57
CA MET A 533 -1.17 -19.56 13.89
C MET A 533 -0.61 -20.90 13.40
N GLN A 534 -0.71 -21.95 14.22
CA GLN A 534 -0.31 -23.31 13.83
C GLN A 534 -1.15 -23.85 12.67
N GLU A 535 -2.48 -23.68 12.71
CA GLU A 535 -3.39 -24.10 11.63
C GLU A 535 -3.12 -23.35 10.31
N LEU A 536 -2.66 -22.10 10.39
CA LEU A 536 -2.26 -21.27 9.25
C LEU A 536 -0.84 -21.56 8.73
N GLY A 537 -0.11 -22.48 9.38
CA GLY A 537 1.27 -22.82 9.02
C GLY A 537 2.28 -21.71 9.30
N ILE A 538 2.00 -20.84 10.28
CA ILE A 538 2.89 -19.77 10.72
C ILE A 538 3.90 -20.36 11.70
N GLU A 539 5.19 -20.17 11.41
CA GLU A 539 6.29 -20.53 12.29
C GLU A 539 6.79 -19.28 13.03
N LEU A 540 6.67 -19.28 14.35
CA LEU A 540 7.23 -18.24 15.18
C LEU A 540 8.77 -18.31 15.17
N THR A 541 9.42 -17.16 15.00
CA THR A 541 10.89 -17.02 15.01
C THR A 541 11.33 -15.83 15.84
N THR A 542 12.64 -15.65 16.01
CA THR A 542 13.23 -14.56 16.79
C THR A 542 14.41 -13.93 16.05
N TRP A 543 14.70 -12.66 16.32
CA TRP A 543 15.93 -12.02 15.80
C TRP A 543 17.19 -12.78 16.22
N LYS A 544 17.22 -13.32 17.44
CA LYS A 544 18.32 -14.14 17.96
C LYS A 544 18.53 -15.41 17.13
N ARG A 545 17.45 -16.10 16.73
CA ARG A 545 17.53 -17.29 15.85
C ARG A 545 18.04 -16.92 14.46
N LEU A 546 17.57 -15.81 13.89
CA LEU A 546 18.00 -15.35 12.57
C LEU A 546 19.48 -14.96 12.54
N ARG A 547 20.01 -14.42 13.64
CA ARG A 547 21.43 -14.14 13.80
C ARG A 547 22.26 -15.43 13.91
N ALA A 548 21.82 -16.40 14.73
CA ALA A 548 22.57 -17.63 14.96
C ALA A 548 22.67 -18.55 13.72
N VAL A 549 21.59 -18.70 12.95
CA VAL A 549 21.56 -19.54 11.72
C VAL A 549 22.59 -19.08 10.67
N LYS A 550 23.01 -17.82 10.71
CA LYS A 550 24.00 -17.26 9.77
C LYS A 550 25.44 -17.31 10.26
N GLU A 551 25.70 -17.59 11.54
CA GLU A 551 27.06 -17.80 12.05
C GLU A 551 27.58 -19.23 11.75
N GLU A 552 26.68 -20.15 11.38
CA GLU A 552 26.97 -21.56 11.04
C GLU A 552 27.13 -21.82 9.52
N GLN A 553 26.86 -20.83 8.67
CA GLN A 553 27.05 -20.87 7.20
C GLN A 553 28.24 -20.02 6.78
#